data_AF-A0A7S4C923-F1
#
_entry.id   AF-A0A7S4C923-F1
#
_cell.length_a   1.000
_cell.length_b   1.000
_cell.length_c   1.000
_cell.angle_alpha   90.00
_cell.angle_beta   90.00
_cell.angle_gamma   90.00
#
_symmetry.space_group_name_H-M   'P 1'
#
loop_
_entity.id
_entity.type
_entity.pdbx_description
1 polymer ?
#
loop_
_entity_poly.entity_id
_entity_poly.type
_entity_poly.pdbx_seq_one_letter_code
_entity_poly.pdbx_strand_id
1 'polypeptide(L)'
;PGVGNVIKCEALFRACVHPRTPCGDVSEERLRLLLRECRAFTMEWYLSKTRRDVRNTRYIYNQKTCVRCRSRVQKEYVGHSNRLTFWCPQCQSPSSHNTPIPSGYAALEDLPRKRVRPAAGEPASGRRARTIPFLTLSMHKHAVKLTGDTWRVRDDIRALGGKWNIALDAYLFRYRDLNAVVAALEPKCSL
;
A
#
# COMPACT_ATOMS: atom_id res chain seq x y z
N PRO A 1 3.67 -15.84 -6.22
CA PRO A 1 3.68 -14.64 -7.10
C PRO A 1 2.82 -13.49 -6.53
N GLY A 2 3.36 -12.26 -6.46
CA GLY A 2 2.64 -11.10 -5.88
C GLY A 2 3.52 -10.09 -5.10
N VAL A 3 4.80 -10.39 -4.88
CA VAL A 3 5.72 -9.51 -4.14
C VAL A 3 6.13 -8.30 -4.98
N GLY A 4 5.48 -7.17 -4.74
CA GLY A 4 5.80 -5.87 -5.34
C GLY A 4 6.93 -5.13 -4.61
N ASN A 5 7.31 -3.95 -5.11
CA ASN A 5 8.39 -3.15 -4.54
C ASN A 5 8.13 -2.71 -3.09
N VAL A 6 6.87 -2.39 -2.78
CA VAL A 6 6.44 -2.03 -1.42
C VAL A 6 6.69 -3.21 -0.47
N ILE A 7 6.15 -4.39 -0.80
CA ILE A 7 6.31 -5.60 0.02
C ILE A 7 7.79 -5.94 0.20
N LYS A 8 8.58 -5.90 -0.88
CA LYS A 8 10.03 -6.15 -0.82
C LYS A 8 10.73 -5.21 0.16
N CYS A 9 10.54 -3.90 0.02
CA CYS A 9 11.20 -2.92 0.88
C CYS A 9 10.81 -3.11 2.35
N GLU A 10 9.52 -3.28 2.60
CA GLU A 10 9.00 -3.47 3.94
C GLU A 10 9.53 -4.77 4.54
N ALA A 11 9.39 -5.92 3.88
CA ALA A 11 9.90 -7.20 4.37
C ALA A 11 11.39 -7.17 4.73
N LEU A 12 12.24 -6.60 3.85
CA LEU A 12 13.68 -6.44 4.11
C LEU A 12 13.95 -5.56 5.34
N PHE A 13 13.21 -4.47 5.50
CA PHE A 13 13.32 -3.61 6.67
C PHE A 13 12.86 -4.32 7.95
N ARG A 14 11.71 -5.00 7.91
CA ARG A 14 11.16 -5.74 9.07
C ARG A 14 12.16 -6.80 9.55
N ALA A 15 12.80 -7.50 8.61
CA ALA A 15 13.79 -8.52 8.87
C ALA A 15 15.23 -7.99 9.05
N CYS A 16 15.48 -6.69 8.95
CA CYS A 16 16.81 -6.08 9.10
C CYS A 16 17.86 -6.65 8.12
N VAL A 17 17.47 -6.89 6.87
CA VAL A 17 18.35 -7.38 5.81
C VAL A 17 18.72 -6.24 4.88
N HIS A 18 20.01 -6.04 4.61
CA HIS A 18 20.48 -5.03 3.66
C HIS A 18 20.04 -5.43 2.23
N PRO A 19 19.53 -4.49 1.41
CA PRO A 19 18.95 -4.83 0.10
C PRO A 19 19.98 -5.39 -0.91
N ARG A 20 21.27 -5.12 -0.72
CA ARG A 20 22.38 -5.69 -1.50
C ARG A 20 22.94 -7.01 -0.96
N THR A 21 22.51 -7.48 0.20
CA THR A 21 23.00 -8.76 0.71
C THR A 21 22.57 -9.88 -0.25
N PRO A 22 23.51 -10.66 -0.80
CA PRO A 22 23.18 -11.83 -1.60
C PRO A 22 22.35 -12.83 -0.78
N CYS A 23 21.37 -13.49 -1.41
CA CYS A 23 20.51 -14.44 -0.68
C CYS A 23 21.31 -15.56 0.00
N GLY A 24 22.43 -16.00 -0.60
CA GLY A 24 23.30 -17.03 -0.04
C GLY A 24 24.09 -16.59 1.21
N ASP A 25 24.20 -15.28 1.45
CA ASP A 25 24.94 -14.74 2.60
C ASP A 25 24.03 -14.48 3.80
N VAL A 26 22.70 -14.53 3.62
CA VAL A 26 21.71 -14.33 4.69
C VAL A 26 21.61 -15.59 5.56
N SER A 27 21.76 -15.45 6.88
CA SER A 27 21.59 -16.59 7.79
C SER A 27 20.22 -17.26 7.66
N GLU A 28 20.12 -18.54 7.97
CA GLU A 28 18.89 -19.31 7.83
C GLU A 28 17.77 -18.77 8.74
N GLU A 29 18.11 -18.37 9.97
CA GLU A 29 17.19 -17.72 10.91
C GLU A 29 16.65 -16.42 10.32
N ARG A 30 17.52 -15.64 9.68
CA ARG A 30 17.16 -14.36 9.08
C ARG A 30 16.32 -14.54 7.83
N LEU A 31 16.55 -15.58 7.05
CA LEU A 31 15.73 -15.93 5.91
C LEU A 31 14.33 -16.38 6.34
N ARG A 32 14.22 -17.22 7.38
CA ARG A 32 12.93 -17.61 7.98
C ARG A 32 12.15 -16.40 8.48
N LEU A 33 12.83 -15.46 9.15
CA LEU A 33 12.23 -14.20 9.57
C LEU A 33 11.74 -13.38 8.37
N LEU A 34 12.56 -13.23 7.33
CA LEU A 34 12.19 -12.49 6.12
C LEU A 34 10.92 -13.04 5.48
N LEU A 35 10.80 -14.36 5.37
CA LEU A 35 9.60 -15.01 4.84
C LEU A 35 8.37 -14.76 5.73
N ARG A 36 8.53 -14.87 7.05
CA ARG A 36 7.46 -14.58 8.02
C ARG A 36 6.98 -13.14 7.90
N GLU A 37 7.90 -12.18 7.90
CA GLU A 37 7.59 -10.75 7.82
C GLU A 37 7.04 -10.36 6.45
N CYS A 38 7.48 -11.00 5.37
CA CYS A 38 6.89 -10.81 4.05
C CYS A 38 5.42 -11.22 4.02
N ARG A 39 5.08 -12.39 4.59
CA ARG A 39 3.68 -12.84 4.70
C ARG A 39 2.86 -11.93 5.60
N ALA A 40 3.38 -11.60 6.79
CA ALA A 40 2.69 -10.74 7.76
C ALA A 40 2.38 -9.36 7.16
N PHE A 41 3.38 -8.68 6.60
CA PHE A 41 3.17 -7.38 5.96
C PHE A 41 2.19 -7.45 4.79
N THR A 42 2.27 -8.49 3.95
CA THR A 42 1.35 -8.63 2.81
C THR A 42 -0.10 -8.77 3.28
N MET A 43 -0.35 -9.54 4.34
CA MET A 43 -1.69 -9.67 4.93
C MET A 43 -2.16 -8.37 5.59
N GLU A 44 -1.31 -7.72 6.38
CA GLU A 44 -1.59 -6.40 6.97
C GLU A 44 -1.96 -5.38 5.88
N TRP A 45 -1.18 -5.36 4.79
CA TRP A 45 -1.37 -4.44 3.68
C TRP A 45 -2.67 -4.73 2.91
N TYR A 46 -2.95 -6.00 2.61
CA TYR A 46 -4.18 -6.43 1.97
C TYR A 46 -5.41 -6.03 2.80
N LEU A 47 -5.43 -6.38 4.09
CA LEU A 47 -6.55 -6.06 4.98
C LEU A 47 -6.75 -4.55 5.17
N SER A 48 -5.66 -3.76 5.22
CA SER A 48 -5.76 -2.30 5.30
C SER A 48 -6.47 -1.70 4.09
N LYS A 49 -6.24 -2.28 2.90
CA LYS A 49 -6.91 -1.88 1.66
C LYS A 49 -8.38 -2.29 1.64
N THR A 50 -8.71 -3.49 2.12
CA THR A 50 -10.10 -3.96 2.18
C THR A 50 -10.94 -3.21 3.21
N ARG A 51 -10.37 -2.85 4.37
CA ARG A 51 -11.09 -2.19 5.47
C ARG A 51 -11.17 -0.66 5.35
N ARG A 52 -10.64 -0.07 4.28
CA ARG A 52 -10.44 1.40 4.14
C ARG A 52 -9.73 2.00 5.36
N ASP A 53 -8.85 1.23 6.01
CA ASP A 53 -8.09 1.74 7.15
C ASP A 53 -7.07 2.76 6.65
N VAL A 54 -7.21 4.01 7.09
CA VAL A 54 -6.41 5.16 6.66
C VAL A 54 -5.03 5.16 7.33
N ARG A 55 -4.68 4.14 8.12
CA ARG A 55 -3.35 4.00 8.72
C ARG A 55 -2.32 3.66 7.65
N ASN A 56 -1.22 4.43 7.61
CA ASN A 56 -0.09 4.10 6.75
C ASN A 56 0.60 2.84 7.31
N THR A 57 0.39 1.69 6.65
CA THR A 57 1.05 0.43 6.99
C THR A 57 2.52 0.39 6.62
N ARG A 58 3.03 1.40 5.91
CA ARG A 58 4.43 1.46 5.42
C ARG A 58 5.36 2.06 6.46
N TYR A 59 6.38 1.30 6.86
CA TYR A 59 7.41 1.71 7.81
C TYR A 59 8.66 2.28 7.15
N ILE A 60 8.99 1.86 5.92
CA ILE A 60 10.19 2.29 5.21
C ILE A 60 9.90 2.84 3.82
N TYR A 61 8.91 2.29 3.11
CA TYR A 61 8.64 2.64 1.74
C TYR A 61 8.15 4.10 1.64
N ASN A 62 8.85 4.89 0.83
CA ASN A 62 8.62 6.32 0.67
C ASN A 62 8.62 7.11 2.00
N GLN A 63 9.35 6.63 3.01
CA GLN A 63 9.60 7.36 4.25
C GLN A 63 10.90 8.15 4.17
N LYS A 64 10.97 9.30 4.87
CA LYS A 64 12.20 10.11 4.98
C LYS A 64 13.06 9.71 6.19
N THR A 65 12.43 9.16 7.21
CA THR A 65 13.03 8.89 8.53
C THR A 65 12.60 7.51 9.00
N CYS A 66 13.56 6.73 9.50
CA CYS A 66 13.34 5.40 10.03
C CYS A 66 12.45 5.46 11.28
N VAL A 67 11.42 4.61 11.34
CA VAL A 67 10.52 4.52 12.49
C VAL A 67 11.17 3.91 13.73
N ARG A 68 12.22 3.10 13.57
CA ARG A 68 12.94 2.41 14.65
C ARG A 68 14.00 3.31 15.28
N CYS A 69 15.00 3.71 14.50
CA CYS A 69 16.18 4.43 15.00
C CYS A 69 16.21 5.93 14.66
N ARG A 70 15.17 6.46 13.99
CA ARG A 70 15.08 7.88 13.58
C ARG A 70 16.18 8.37 12.64
N SER A 71 17.05 7.51 12.12
CA SER A 71 18.01 7.88 11.08
C SER A 71 17.32 8.21 9.75
N ARG A 72 18.02 8.94 8.87
CA ARG A 72 17.54 9.22 7.51
C ARG A 72 17.43 7.93 6.69
N VAL A 73 16.32 7.77 5.99
CA VAL A 73 16.11 6.65 5.05
C VAL A 73 16.91 6.92 3.78
N GLN A 74 17.61 5.90 3.30
CA GLN A 74 18.34 5.91 2.05
C GLN A 74 17.52 5.27 0.94
N LYS A 75 17.80 5.66 -0.30
CA LYS A 75 17.19 5.09 -1.49
C LYS A 75 18.25 4.84 -2.56
N GLU A 76 18.21 3.65 -3.15
CA GLU A 76 19.09 3.27 -4.25
C GLU A 76 18.38 2.32 -5.20
N TYR A 77 18.85 2.23 -6.44
CA TYR A 77 18.40 1.20 -7.37
C TYR A 77 19.23 -0.07 -7.18
N VAL A 78 18.55 -1.20 -6.94
CA VAL A 78 19.20 -2.44 -6.51
C VAL A 78 18.68 -3.65 -7.29
N GLY A 79 19.58 -4.62 -7.48
CA GLY A 79 19.32 -5.91 -8.11
C GLY A 79 19.19 -5.83 -9.62
N HIS A 80 19.03 -6.99 -10.26
CA HIS A 80 18.97 -7.10 -11.72
C HIS A 80 17.83 -6.27 -12.35
N SER A 81 16.68 -6.20 -11.68
CA SER A 81 15.53 -5.39 -12.14
C SER A 81 15.69 -3.88 -11.94
N ASN A 82 16.80 -3.42 -11.35
CA ASN A 82 17.12 -2.01 -11.11
C ASN A 82 15.96 -1.21 -10.51
N ARG A 83 15.36 -1.72 -9.41
CA ARG A 83 14.17 -1.11 -8.79
C ARG A 83 14.57 -0.24 -7.61
N LEU A 84 13.99 0.95 -7.54
CA LEU A 84 14.20 1.90 -6.44
C LEU A 84 13.83 1.24 -5.10
N THR A 85 14.77 1.14 -4.18
CA THR A 85 14.63 0.43 -2.91
C THR A 85 14.91 1.40 -1.77
N PHE A 86 14.02 1.41 -0.78
CA PHE A 86 14.14 2.25 0.42
C PHE A 86 14.65 1.38 1.57
N TRP A 87 15.64 1.87 2.30
CA TRP A 87 16.26 1.12 3.40
C TRP A 87 16.84 2.04 4.47
N CYS A 88 17.03 1.51 5.68
CA CYS A 88 17.61 2.22 6.80
C CYS A 88 19.09 1.83 6.99
N PRO A 89 20.04 2.76 6.90
CA PRO A 89 21.47 2.43 7.01
C PRO A 89 21.90 1.95 8.39
N GLN A 90 21.16 2.29 9.43
CA GLN A 90 21.45 1.86 10.80
C GLN A 90 20.80 0.51 11.14
N CYS A 91 19.57 0.28 10.69
CA CYS A 91 18.83 -0.96 10.99
C CYS A 91 19.18 -2.11 10.05
N GLN A 92 19.61 -1.81 8.82
CA GLN A 92 19.96 -2.79 7.79
C GLN A 92 21.44 -2.63 7.44
N SER A 93 22.34 -2.75 8.42
CA SER A 93 23.78 -2.68 8.17
C SER A 93 24.25 -3.90 7.36
N PRO A 94 25.38 -3.84 6.66
CA PRO A 94 25.90 -4.98 5.92
C PRO A 94 26.10 -6.23 6.77
N SER A 95 26.30 -6.13 8.09
CA SER A 95 26.45 -7.26 9.01
C SER A 95 25.16 -7.68 9.72
N SER A 96 24.07 -6.91 9.63
CA SER A 96 22.85 -7.18 10.39
C SER A 96 22.17 -8.50 10.00
N HIS A 97 22.47 -9.05 8.83
CA HIS A 97 21.85 -10.29 8.36
C HIS A 97 22.42 -11.57 9.01
N ASN A 98 23.57 -11.49 9.69
CA ASN A 98 24.22 -12.62 10.38
C ASN A 98 24.26 -12.46 11.91
N THR A 99 23.70 -11.39 12.45
CA THR A 99 23.61 -11.19 13.89
C THR A 99 22.25 -11.61 14.44
N PRO A 100 22.20 -12.17 15.66
CA PRO A 100 20.95 -12.38 16.36
C PRO A 100 20.15 -11.08 16.43
N ILE A 101 18.83 -11.20 16.29
CA ILE A 101 17.93 -10.05 16.45
C ILE A 101 18.10 -9.53 17.88
N PRO A 102 18.44 -8.25 18.09
CA PRO A 102 18.55 -7.73 19.45
C PRO A 102 17.23 -7.89 20.20
N SER A 103 17.29 -8.35 21.45
CA SER A 103 16.12 -8.61 22.32
C SER A 103 15.20 -7.38 22.53
N GLY A 104 15.65 -6.17 22.18
CA GLY A 104 14.88 -4.92 22.21
C GLY A 104 14.39 -4.41 20.84
N TYR A 105 14.48 -5.21 19.77
CA TYR A 105 13.82 -4.88 18.50
C TYR A 105 12.31 -5.00 18.71
N ALA A 106 11.67 -3.88 19.07
CA ALA A 106 10.23 -3.80 19.25
C ALA A 106 9.51 -4.47 18.05
N ALA A 107 8.54 -5.33 18.36
CA ALA A 107 7.61 -5.80 17.35
C ALA A 107 7.05 -4.55 16.67
N LEU A 108 7.03 -4.52 15.34
CA LEU A 108 6.56 -3.34 14.60
C LEU A 108 5.10 -2.96 14.93
N GLU A 109 4.38 -3.90 15.55
CA GLU A 109 3.07 -3.74 16.15
C GLU A 109 3.04 -2.66 17.24
N ASP A 110 4.15 -2.47 17.97
CA ASP A 110 4.30 -1.49 19.05
C ASP A 110 4.80 -0.12 18.56
N LEU A 111 5.25 0.00 17.31
CA LEU A 111 5.75 1.27 16.78
C LEU A 111 4.58 2.20 16.38
N PRO A 112 4.70 3.52 16.66
CA PRO A 112 3.64 4.47 16.38
C PRO A 112 3.36 4.54 14.87
N ARG A 113 2.22 3.99 14.45
CA ARG A 113 1.75 4.11 13.06
C ARG A 113 1.41 5.57 12.79
N LYS A 114 1.97 6.15 11.71
CA LYS A 114 1.56 7.49 11.28
C LYS A 114 0.08 7.44 10.88
N ARG A 115 -0.76 8.17 11.62
CA ARG A 115 -2.10 8.54 11.15
C ARG A 115 -1.92 9.32 9.85
N VAL A 116 -2.43 8.80 8.74
CA VAL A 116 -2.60 9.63 7.55
C VAL A 116 -3.80 10.53 7.85
N ARG A 117 -3.72 11.82 7.50
CA ARG A 117 -4.90 12.68 7.56
C ARG A 117 -6.00 12.00 6.74
N PRO A 118 -7.23 11.82 7.25
CA PRO A 118 -8.33 11.41 6.41
C PRO A 118 -8.39 12.34 5.20
N ALA A 119 -8.55 11.79 4.01
CA ALA A 119 -8.79 12.59 2.81
C ALA A 119 -9.98 13.50 3.12
N ALA A 120 -9.80 14.81 2.92
CA ALA A 120 -10.72 15.82 3.40
C ALA A 120 -12.17 15.60 2.92
N GLY A 121 -13.11 15.68 3.87
CA GLY A 121 -14.51 16.03 3.64
C GLY A 121 -15.51 14.88 3.52
N GLU A 122 -16.11 14.48 4.64
CA GLU A 122 -17.49 13.98 4.66
C GLU A 122 -18.41 15.16 4.98
N PRO A 123 -19.42 15.48 4.16
CA PRO A 123 -20.61 16.16 4.64
C PRO A 123 -21.57 15.14 5.28
N ALA A 124 -22.17 15.56 6.38
CA ALA A 124 -23.07 14.77 7.20
C ALA A 124 -24.36 14.34 6.47
N SER A 125 -24.78 13.12 6.81
CA SER A 125 -26.13 12.54 6.84
C SER A 125 -27.22 13.10 5.91
N GLY A 126 -27.76 12.24 5.03
CA GLY A 126 -29.06 12.50 4.41
C GLY A 126 -29.52 11.49 3.36
N ARG A 127 -30.23 10.44 3.82
CA ARG A 127 -31.21 9.57 3.12
C ARG A 127 -30.73 8.42 2.22
N ARG A 128 -31.08 7.23 2.74
CA ARG A 128 -31.41 5.91 2.15
C ARG A 128 -30.47 5.33 1.09
N ALA A 129 -29.66 4.42 1.61
CA ALA A 129 -29.00 3.32 0.92
C ALA A 129 -29.96 2.54 0.00
N ARG A 130 -29.50 2.30 -1.23
CA ARG A 130 -29.77 1.06 -1.96
C ARG A 130 -28.43 0.50 -2.42
N THR A 131 -28.23 -0.76 -2.11
CA THR A 131 -26.97 -1.48 -2.01
C THR A 131 -26.38 -1.82 -3.38
N ILE A 132 -25.07 -1.60 -3.57
CA ILE A 132 -24.20 -2.54 -4.29
C ILE A 132 -22.82 -2.53 -3.60
N PRO A 133 -22.30 -3.65 -3.08
CA PRO A 133 -21.09 -3.67 -2.28
C PRO A 133 -19.87 -3.92 -3.16
N PHE A 134 -19.39 -2.94 -3.94
CA PHE A 134 -18.02 -3.00 -4.47
C PHE A 134 -17.51 -1.69 -5.08
N LEU A 135 -18.38 -0.95 -5.73
CA LEU A 135 -18.07 0.30 -6.42
C LEU A 135 -18.97 1.40 -5.87
N THR A 136 -18.37 2.55 -5.55
CA THR A 136 -19.05 3.72 -5.01
C THR A 136 -18.83 4.88 -5.97
N LEU A 137 -19.91 5.38 -6.56
CA LEU A 137 -19.91 6.62 -7.33
C LEU A 137 -20.27 7.78 -6.39
N SER A 138 -19.46 8.82 -6.37
CA SER A 138 -19.74 10.05 -5.62
C SER A 138 -19.39 11.29 -6.44
N MET A 139 -20.04 12.41 -6.16
CA MET A 139 -19.66 13.69 -6.76
C MET A 139 -18.36 14.22 -6.16
N HIS A 140 -17.50 14.83 -6.99
CA HIS A 140 -16.32 15.56 -6.54
C HIS A 140 -16.07 16.78 -7.43
N LYS A 141 -16.49 17.96 -6.95
CA LYS A 141 -16.51 19.22 -7.72
C LYS A 141 -17.30 19.02 -9.03
N HIS A 142 -16.73 19.34 -10.19
CA HIS A 142 -17.34 19.17 -11.52
C HIS A 142 -17.09 17.79 -12.14
N ALA A 143 -16.71 16.78 -11.33
CA ALA A 143 -16.37 15.44 -11.78
C ALA A 143 -17.14 14.38 -10.99
N VAL A 144 -17.26 13.20 -11.58
CA VAL A 144 -17.80 12.00 -10.95
C VAL A 144 -16.63 11.15 -10.50
N LYS A 145 -16.62 10.79 -9.23
CA LYS A 145 -15.59 9.99 -8.58
C LYS A 145 -16.08 8.55 -8.42
N LEU A 146 -15.37 7.60 -9.01
CA LEU A 146 -15.58 6.17 -8.82
C LEU A 146 -14.50 5.62 -7.88
N THR A 147 -14.91 5.15 -6.72
CA THR A 147 -14.07 4.50 -5.70
C THR A 147 -14.51 3.06 -5.46
N GLY A 148 -13.65 2.24 -4.86
CA GLY A 148 -13.94 0.83 -4.59
C GLY A 148 -13.03 -0.09 -5.40
N ASP A 149 -13.40 -1.36 -5.50
CA ASP A 149 -12.58 -2.33 -6.22
C ASP A 149 -12.89 -2.29 -7.72
N THR A 150 -12.12 -1.41 -8.35
CA THR A 150 -12.18 -1.10 -9.78
C THR A 150 -11.41 -2.11 -10.63
N TRP A 151 -10.86 -3.18 -10.03
CA TRP A 151 -10.08 -4.18 -10.77
C TRP A 151 -10.94 -4.92 -11.78
N ARG A 152 -12.14 -5.34 -11.36
CA ARG A 152 -13.07 -6.15 -12.17
C ARG A 152 -13.66 -5.40 -13.37
N VAL A 153 -13.63 -4.08 -13.34
CA VAL A 153 -14.22 -3.18 -14.34
C VAL A 153 -13.19 -2.23 -14.95
N ARG A 154 -11.89 -2.53 -14.79
CA ARG A 154 -10.79 -1.64 -15.18
C ARG A 154 -10.83 -1.29 -16.67
N ASP A 155 -11.21 -2.25 -17.50
CA ASP A 155 -11.23 -2.07 -18.95
C ASP A 155 -12.43 -1.21 -19.38
N ASP A 156 -13.57 -1.34 -18.70
CA ASP A 156 -14.73 -0.46 -18.90
C ASP A 156 -14.43 0.98 -18.45
N ILE A 157 -13.77 1.14 -17.30
CA ILE A 157 -13.34 2.45 -16.78
C ILE A 157 -12.43 3.16 -17.80
N ARG A 158 -11.52 2.41 -18.43
CA ARG A 158 -10.64 2.95 -19.47
C ARG A 158 -11.40 3.32 -20.73
N ALA A 159 -12.33 2.47 -21.18
CA ALA A 159 -13.18 2.74 -22.35
C ALA A 159 -14.04 4.00 -22.16
N LEU A 160 -14.53 4.24 -20.94
CA LEU A 160 -15.30 5.42 -20.54
C LEU A 160 -14.43 6.66 -20.29
N GLY A 161 -13.10 6.58 -20.48
CA GLY A 161 -12.19 7.71 -20.35
C GLY A 161 -11.88 8.12 -18.90
N GLY A 162 -12.05 7.21 -17.95
CA GLY A 162 -11.77 7.44 -16.52
C GLY A 162 -10.31 7.74 -16.26
N LYS A 163 -10.01 8.85 -15.58
CA LYS A 163 -8.65 9.25 -15.21
C LYS A 163 -8.36 8.91 -13.76
N TRP A 164 -7.33 8.10 -13.53
CA TRP A 164 -6.88 7.79 -12.17
C TRP A 164 -6.35 9.05 -11.47
N ASN A 165 -6.88 9.35 -10.29
CA ASN A 165 -6.42 10.42 -9.43
C ASN A 165 -5.81 9.83 -8.14
N ILE A 166 -4.48 9.96 -8.01
CA ILE A 166 -3.71 9.38 -6.90
C ILE A 166 -4.10 10.01 -5.55
N ALA A 167 -4.44 11.30 -5.52
CA ALA A 167 -4.78 11.99 -4.28
C ALA A 167 -6.14 11.55 -3.72
N LEU A 168 -7.05 11.10 -4.60
CA LEU A 168 -8.40 10.67 -4.24
C LEU A 168 -8.55 9.15 -4.19
N ASP A 169 -7.51 8.39 -4.55
CA ASP A 169 -7.53 6.93 -4.72
C ASP A 169 -8.74 6.47 -5.55
N ALA A 170 -9.02 7.18 -6.65
CA ALA A 170 -10.27 7.08 -7.39
C ALA A 170 -10.09 7.36 -8.89
N TYR A 171 -11.00 6.82 -9.70
CA TYR A 171 -11.16 7.26 -11.09
C TYR A 171 -12.09 8.46 -11.15
N LEU A 172 -11.71 9.47 -11.93
CA LEU A 172 -12.51 10.65 -12.21
C LEU A 172 -13.05 10.60 -13.64
N PHE A 173 -14.34 10.83 -13.76
CA PHE A 173 -15.06 11.02 -15.02
C PHE A 173 -15.61 12.45 -15.08
N ARG A 174 -15.88 12.95 -16.29
CA ARG A 174 -16.57 14.24 -16.41
C ARG A 174 -18.02 14.04 -15.97
N TYR A 175 -18.61 15.10 -15.43
CA TYR A 175 -20.00 15.05 -14.97
C TYR A 175 -20.99 14.58 -16.05
N ARG A 176 -20.81 15.05 -17.30
CA ARG A 176 -21.64 14.66 -18.44
C ARG A 176 -21.61 13.15 -18.77
N ASP A 177 -20.57 12.46 -18.33
CA ASP A 177 -20.38 11.03 -18.60
C ASP A 177 -21.04 10.17 -17.48
N LEU A 178 -21.68 10.77 -16.47
CA LEU A 178 -22.28 10.07 -15.32
C LEU A 178 -23.24 8.96 -15.75
N ASN A 179 -24.19 9.26 -16.63
CA ASN A 179 -25.21 8.29 -17.06
C ASN A 179 -24.58 7.12 -17.83
N ALA A 180 -23.55 7.38 -18.63
CA ALA A 180 -22.81 6.33 -19.34
C ALA A 180 -22.01 5.44 -18.38
N VAL A 181 -21.39 6.05 -17.36
CA VAL A 181 -20.66 5.31 -16.30
C VAL A 181 -21.60 4.45 -15.47
N VAL A 182 -22.78 4.97 -15.12
CA VAL A 182 -23.80 4.22 -14.39
C VAL A 182 -24.31 3.05 -15.23
N ALA A 183 -24.76 3.30 -16.47
CA ALA A 183 -25.30 2.27 -17.35
C ALA A 183 -24.31 1.14 -17.70
N ALA A 184 -23.01 1.46 -17.80
CA ALA A 184 -21.97 0.47 -18.09
C ALA A 184 -21.59 -0.40 -16.87
N LEU A 185 -21.77 0.12 -15.66
CA LEU A 185 -21.35 -0.53 -14.41
C LEU A 185 -22.52 -1.21 -13.66
N GLU A 186 -23.76 -0.79 -13.91
CA GLU A 186 -25.00 -1.41 -13.41
C GLU A 186 -25.16 -2.90 -13.77
N PRO A 187 -24.99 -3.36 -15.03
CA PRO A 187 -25.25 -4.76 -15.41
C PRO A 187 -24.21 -5.76 -14.89
N LYS A 188 -23.12 -5.30 -14.27
CA LYS A 188 -22.04 -6.15 -13.73
C LYS A 188 -22.14 -6.35 -12.21
N CYS A 189 -23.29 -5.97 -11.65
CA CYS A 189 -23.62 -6.09 -10.23
C CYS A 189 -24.89 -6.96 -10.10
N SER A 190 -24.69 -8.25 -9.80
CA SER A 190 -25.79 -9.22 -9.71
C SER A 190 -26.77 -8.89 -8.57
N LEU A 191 -28.07 -9.13 -8.85
CA LEU A 191 -29.27 -8.92 -8.02
C LEU A 191 -29.13 -9.23 -6.52
#